data_AF-A0A7W9MRS4-F1
#
_entry.id   AF-A0A7W9MRS4-F1
#
_cell.length_a   1.000
_cell.length_b   1.000
_cell.length_c   1.000
_cell.angle_alpha   90.00
_cell.angle_beta   90.00
_cell.angle_gamma   90.00
#
_symmetry.space_group_name_H-M   'P 1'
#
loop_
_entity.id
_entity.type
_entity.pdbx_description
1 polymer ?
#
loop_
_entity_poly.entity_id
_entity_poly.type
_entity_poly.pdbx_seq_one_letter_code
_entity_poly.pdbx_strand_id
1 'polypeptide(L)'
;MSAVIEKASPLEIGCWIEGHRGRYVTSELVWRAANRGFEIDDDDRRALEAYEAGDESIVWDGQDCDVYDWVVDLADDAEVWMNENVAPEGHAFGWHDCEFFLWTDEEWAQNAY
;
A
#
# COMPACT_ATOMS: atom_id res chain seq x y z
N MET A 1 -1.11 -24.10 -2.28
CA MET A 1 -1.24 -23.59 -3.67
C MET A 1 -0.66 -22.19 -3.62
N SER A 2 0.42 -21.89 -4.34
CA SER A 2 0.88 -20.49 -4.43
C SER A 2 -0.23 -19.67 -5.08
N ALA A 3 -0.59 -18.55 -4.46
CA ALA A 3 -1.47 -17.58 -5.10
C ALA A 3 -0.81 -17.13 -6.41
N VAL A 4 -1.58 -17.06 -7.49
CA VAL A 4 -1.09 -16.50 -8.75
C VAL A 4 -1.06 -14.99 -8.57
N ILE A 5 0.13 -14.39 -8.59
CA ILE A 5 0.29 -12.95 -8.54
C ILE A 5 -0.18 -12.37 -9.88
N GLU A 6 -1.22 -11.53 -9.84
CA GLU A 6 -1.73 -10.82 -11.01
C GLU A 6 -0.94 -9.53 -11.23
N LYS A 7 -0.18 -9.50 -12.33
CA LYS A 7 0.53 -8.29 -12.77
C LYS A 7 -0.46 -7.23 -13.22
N ALA A 8 -0.18 -5.97 -12.87
CA ALA A 8 -0.85 -4.84 -13.49
C ALA A 8 -0.46 -4.74 -14.96
N SER A 9 -1.40 -4.29 -15.78
CA SER A 9 -1.20 -4.03 -17.20
C SER A 9 -0.82 -2.57 -17.42
N PRO A 10 -0.06 -2.24 -18.49
CA PRO A 10 0.18 -0.86 -18.90
C PRO A 10 -1.10 -0.05 -19.21
N LEU A 11 -2.26 -0.72 -19.37
CA LEU A 11 -3.55 -0.07 -19.58
C LEU A 11 -4.16 0.46 -18.27
N GLU A 12 -3.62 0.04 -17.12
CA GLU A 12 -4.03 0.50 -15.79
C GLU A 12 -3.16 1.66 -15.29
N ILE A 13 -2.44 2.34 -16.19
CA ILE A 13 -1.67 3.52 -15.87
C ILE A 13 -2.57 4.65 -15.34
N GLY A 14 -2.08 5.37 -14.33
CA GLY A 14 -2.81 6.47 -13.67
C GLY A 14 -3.07 6.23 -12.19
N CYS A 15 -4.08 6.91 -11.66
CA CYS A 15 -4.40 6.89 -10.23
C CYS A 15 -5.05 5.57 -9.82
N TRP A 16 -4.48 4.91 -8.83
CA TRP A 16 -5.00 3.69 -8.23
C TRP A 16 -5.75 3.99 -6.93
N ILE A 17 -5.22 4.86 -6.08
CA ILE A 17 -5.85 5.24 -4.80
C ILE A 17 -6.00 6.75 -4.76
N GLU A 18 -7.25 7.20 -4.70
CA GLU A 18 -7.60 8.62 -4.62
C GLU A 18 -7.32 9.19 -3.21
N GLY A 19 -6.66 10.34 -3.16
CA GLY A 19 -6.23 10.99 -1.92
C GLY A 19 -7.36 11.49 -1.01
N HIS A 20 -8.58 11.64 -1.55
CA HIS A 20 -9.75 12.11 -0.80
C HIS A 20 -10.18 11.16 0.34
N ARG A 21 -9.62 9.95 0.42
CA ARG A 21 -9.87 9.02 1.52
C ARG A 21 -9.13 9.39 2.81
N GLY A 22 -8.26 10.40 2.79
CA GLY A 22 -7.52 10.86 3.96
C GLY A 22 -6.66 9.74 4.52
N ARG A 23 -6.65 9.54 5.85
CA ARG A 23 -5.83 8.50 6.50
C ARG A 23 -6.04 7.09 5.90
N TYR A 24 -7.24 6.78 5.42
CA TYR A 24 -7.55 5.44 4.89
C TYR A 24 -6.92 5.10 3.53
N VAL A 25 -6.16 6.01 2.90
CA VAL A 25 -5.40 5.65 1.69
C VAL A 25 -4.30 4.63 2.00
N THR A 26 -3.72 4.70 3.20
CA THR A 26 -2.62 3.84 3.63
C THR A 26 -3.09 2.39 3.78
N SER A 27 -4.18 2.13 4.51
CA SER A 27 -4.73 0.78 4.64
C SER A 27 -5.29 0.23 3.32
N GLU A 28 -5.83 1.09 2.45
CA GLU A 28 -6.30 0.69 1.12
C GLU A 28 -5.16 0.12 0.25
N LEU A 29 -3.95 0.70 0.32
CA LEU A 29 -2.79 0.18 -0.40
C LEU A 29 -2.49 -1.26 0.04
N VAL A 30 -2.43 -1.48 1.35
CA VAL A 30 -2.15 -2.79 1.94
C VAL A 30 -3.20 -3.83 1.50
N TRP A 31 -4.49 -3.48 1.53
CA TRP A 31 -5.55 -4.37 1.05
C TRP A 31 -5.48 -4.66 -0.45
N ARG A 32 -5.10 -3.67 -1.27
CA ARG A 32 -4.91 -3.88 -2.72
C ARG A 32 -3.72 -4.75 -3.05
N ALA A 33 -2.64 -4.64 -2.29
CA ALA A 33 -1.49 -5.53 -2.38
C ALA A 33 -1.89 -6.95 -1.95
N ALA A 34 -2.64 -7.09 -0.84
CA ALA A 34 -3.08 -8.39 -0.33
C ALA A 34 -4.02 -9.12 -1.29
N ASN A 35 -4.93 -8.39 -1.95
CA ASN A 35 -5.78 -8.94 -3.01
C ASN A 35 -4.97 -9.50 -4.21
N ARG A 36 -3.68 -9.14 -4.33
CA ARG A 36 -2.75 -9.64 -5.35
C ARG A 36 -1.74 -10.66 -4.82
N GLY A 37 -1.76 -10.95 -3.52
CA GLY A 37 -0.91 -11.97 -2.90
C GLY A 37 0.15 -11.44 -1.94
N PHE A 38 0.14 -10.16 -1.57
CA PHE A 38 0.92 -9.68 -0.42
C PHE A 38 0.41 -10.36 0.86
N GLU A 39 1.31 -10.90 1.66
CA GLU A 39 0.95 -11.61 2.88
C GLU A 39 0.78 -10.60 4.01
N ILE A 40 -0.37 -10.66 4.69
CA ILE A 40 -0.65 -9.90 5.91
C ILE A 40 -0.77 -10.93 7.02
N ASP A 41 0.14 -10.86 7.99
CA ASP A 41 0.07 -11.73 9.16
C ASP A 41 -1.04 -11.30 10.14
N ASP A 42 -1.18 -12.02 11.25
CA ASP A 42 -2.27 -11.77 12.20
C ASP A 42 -2.09 -10.48 13.00
N ASP A 43 -0.85 -10.06 13.26
CA ASP A 43 -0.55 -8.82 13.99
C ASP A 43 -0.74 -7.60 13.08
N ASP A 44 -0.28 -7.68 11.84
CA ASP A 44 -0.53 -6.66 10.81
C ASP A 44 -2.02 -6.50 10.53
N ARG A 45 -2.76 -7.61 10.43
CA ARG A 45 -4.22 -7.57 10.25
C ARG A 45 -4.90 -6.88 11.43
N ARG A 46 -4.45 -7.16 12.65
CA ARG A 46 -4.98 -6.50 13.86
C ARG A 46 -4.68 -5.00 13.87
N ALA A 47 -3.49 -4.58 13.44
CA ALA A 47 -3.14 -3.16 13.32
C ALA A 47 -4.01 -2.45 12.27
N LEU A 48 -4.22 -3.08 11.10
CA LEU A 48 -5.13 -2.57 10.05
C LEU A 48 -6.56 -2.40 10.56
N GLU A 49 -7.11 -3.41 11.25
CA GLU A 49 -8.47 -3.36 11.80
C GLU A 49 -8.63 -2.23 12.83
N ALA A 50 -7.63 -2.04 13.71
CA ALA A 50 -7.61 -0.94 14.68
C ALA A 50 -7.53 0.43 13.97
N TYR A 51 -6.68 0.54 12.95
CA TYR A 51 -6.53 1.76 12.16
C TYR A 51 -7.84 2.17 11.47
N GLU A 52 -8.56 1.21 10.91
CA GLU A 52 -9.85 1.42 10.25
C GLU A 52 -10.98 1.71 11.23
N ALA A 53 -10.90 1.18 12.46
CA ALA A 53 -11.80 1.56 13.55
C ALA A 53 -11.54 2.99 14.07
N GLY A 54 -10.42 3.59 13.69
CA GLY A 54 -10.01 4.92 14.10
C GLY A 54 -9.24 4.95 15.42
N ASP A 55 -8.77 3.80 15.89
CA ASP A 55 -7.93 3.71 17.08
C ASP A 55 -6.57 4.40 16.80
N GLU A 56 -6.03 5.03 17.84
CA GLU A 56 -4.71 5.67 17.80
C GLU A 56 -3.60 4.70 18.23
N SER A 57 -3.92 3.73 19.11
CA SER A 57 -2.94 2.77 19.62
C SER A 57 -3.55 1.38 19.90
N ILE A 58 -2.70 0.36 19.93
CA ILE A 58 -3.02 -1.01 20.38
C ILE A 58 -1.98 -1.52 21.36
N VAL A 59 -2.37 -2.46 22.22
CA VAL A 59 -1.42 -3.19 23.07
C VAL A 59 -0.90 -4.44 22.36
N TRP A 60 0.39 -4.49 22.11
CA TRP A 60 1.12 -5.63 21.54
C TRP A 60 2.31 -6.00 22.45
N ASP A 61 2.43 -7.28 22.79
CA ASP A 61 3.39 -7.80 23.79
C ASP A 61 3.50 -6.99 25.10
N GLY A 62 2.36 -6.46 25.57
CA GLY A 62 2.29 -5.65 26.79
C GLY A 62 2.81 -4.21 26.64
N GLN A 63 3.14 -3.77 25.43
CA GLN A 63 3.53 -2.40 25.09
C GLN A 63 2.43 -1.70 24.31
N ASP A 64 2.31 -0.38 24.47
CA ASP A 64 1.42 0.46 23.67
C ASP A 64 2.13 0.80 22.37
N CYS A 65 1.49 0.51 21.24
CA CYS A 65 2.03 0.68 19.89
C CYS A 65 1.17 1.68 19.13
N ASP A 66 1.80 2.65 18.46
CA ASP A 66 1.11 3.60 17.58
C ASP A 66 0.61 2.87 16.33
N VAL A 67 -0.71 2.91 16.13
CA VAL A 67 -1.37 2.18 15.04
C VAL A 67 -1.13 2.88 13.70
N TYR A 68 -0.95 4.20 13.69
CA TYR A 68 -0.65 4.94 12.48
C TYR A 68 0.75 4.61 11.97
N ASP A 69 1.77 4.67 12.84
CA ASP A 69 3.14 4.36 12.45
C ASP A 69 3.26 2.93 11.91
N TRP A 70 2.63 1.95 12.58
CA TRP A 70 2.62 0.56 12.11
C TRP A 70 2.01 0.43 10.71
N VAL A 71 0.82 1.00 10.48
CA VAL A 71 0.13 0.86 9.19
C VAL A 71 0.84 1.62 8.07
N VAL A 72 1.55 2.71 8.38
CA VAL A 72 2.41 3.40 7.40
C VAL A 72 3.59 2.53 7.01
N ASP A 73 4.32 1.96 7.98
CA ASP A 73 5.44 1.05 7.68
C ASP A 73 4.99 -0.15 6.83
N LEU A 74 3.82 -0.71 7.15
CA LEU A 74 3.23 -1.81 6.39
C LEU A 74 2.83 -1.40 4.96
N ALA A 75 2.41 -0.14 4.76
CA ALA A 75 2.08 0.37 3.44
C ALA A 75 3.33 0.61 2.58
N ASP A 76 4.45 1.04 3.18
CA ASP A 76 5.74 1.12 2.49
C ASP A 76 6.21 -0.27 2.02
N ASP A 77 6.08 -1.29 2.89
CA ASP A 77 6.37 -2.69 2.53
C ASP A 77 5.45 -3.20 1.40
N ALA A 78 4.17 -2.84 1.45
CA ALA A 78 3.20 -3.17 0.39
C ALA A 78 3.55 -2.48 -0.94
N GLU A 79 4.00 -1.22 -0.92
CA GLU A 79 4.45 -0.50 -2.13
C GLU A 79 5.67 -1.16 -2.75
N VAL A 80 6.69 -1.47 -1.95
CA VAL A 80 7.90 -2.17 -2.40
C VAL A 80 7.52 -3.51 -3.03
N TRP A 81 6.67 -4.28 -2.34
CA TRP A 81 6.20 -5.56 -2.86
C TRP A 81 5.43 -5.40 -4.17
N MET A 82 4.55 -4.40 -4.29
CA MET A 82 3.80 -4.14 -5.51
C MET A 82 4.73 -3.76 -6.68
N ASN A 83 5.78 -2.98 -6.45
CA ASN A 83 6.77 -2.66 -7.46
C ASN A 83 7.55 -3.90 -7.94
N GLU A 84 7.93 -4.80 -7.03
CA GLU A 84 8.65 -6.03 -7.38
C GLU A 84 7.74 -7.07 -8.07
N ASN A 85 6.50 -7.19 -7.62
CA ASN A 85 5.64 -8.34 -7.92
C ASN A 85 4.47 -8.01 -8.83
N VAL A 86 3.98 -6.77 -8.84
CA VAL A 86 2.76 -6.37 -9.58
C VAL A 86 3.08 -5.43 -10.75
N ALA A 87 4.03 -4.51 -10.59
CA ALA A 87 4.32 -3.51 -11.63
C ALA A 87 4.78 -4.18 -12.94
N PRO A 88 4.30 -3.68 -14.10
CA PRO A 88 4.82 -4.06 -15.40
C PRO A 88 6.19 -3.41 -15.64
N GLU A 89 6.97 -3.98 -16.57
CA GLU A 89 8.28 -3.44 -16.94
C GLU A 89 8.18 -1.97 -17.41
N GLY A 90 9.12 -1.12 -16.95
CA GLY A 90 9.18 0.31 -17.26
C GLY A 90 8.13 1.16 -16.54
N HIS A 91 7.47 0.61 -15.52
CA HIS A 91 6.51 1.31 -14.68
C HIS A 91 6.84 1.09 -13.20
N ALA A 92 6.42 2.04 -12.37
CA ALA A 92 6.50 1.94 -10.93
C ALA A 92 5.22 2.46 -10.28
N PHE A 93 4.86 1.83 -9.17
CA PHE A 93 3.90 2.37 -8.21
C PHE A 93 4.57 3.39 -7.29
N GLY A 94 3.82 4.40 -6.86
CA GLY A 94 4.30 5.36 -5.87
C GLY A 94 3.28 6.45 -5.52
N TRP A 95 3.58 7.21 -4.47
CA TRP A 95 2.76 8.31 -4.00
C TRP A 95 3.10 9.65 -4.69
N HIS A 96 2.06 10.38 -5.11
CA HIS A 96 2.17 11.75 -5.61
C HIS A 96 0.90 12.53 -5.23
N ASP A 97 1.03 13.74 -4.68
CA ASP A 97 -0.10 14.58 -4.25
C ASP A 97 -1.15 13.87 -3.38
N CYS A 98 -0.68 13.07 -2.41
CA CYS A 98 -1.51 12.25 -1.53
C CYS A 98 -2.34 11.14 -2.23
N GLU A 99 -2.06 10.87 -3.51
CA GLU A 99 -2.66 9.78 -4.27
C GLU A 99 -1.61 8.73 -4.63
N PHE A 100 -2.04 7.51 -4.91
CA PHE A 100 -1.15 6.41 -5.30
C PHE A 100 -1.31 6.12 -6.79
N PHE A 101 -0.22 6.18 -7.55
CA PHE A 101 -0.23 6.05 -9.00
C PHE A 101 0.55 4.82 -9.47
N LEU A 102 0.15 4.29 -10.63
CA LEU A 102 1.02 3.51 -11.50
C LEU A 102 1.41 4.41 -12.68
N TRP A 103 2.69 4.72 -12.80
CA TRP A 103 3.22 5.57 -13.88
C TRP A 103 4.44 4.93 -14.53
N THR A 104 4.75 5.36 -15.75
CA THR A 104 6.02 5.05 -16.39
C THR A 104 7.19 5.69 -15.66
N ASP A 105 8.39 5.12 -15.82
CA ASP A 105 9.64 5.71 -15.30
C ASP A 105 9.86 7.15 -15.82
N GLU A 106 9.41 7.43 -17.05
CA GLU A 106 9.47 8.76 -17.66
C GLU A 106 8.53 9.75 -16.97
N GLU A 107 7.28 9.36 -16.69
CA GLU A 107 6.33 10.20 -15.95
C GLU A 107 6.82 10.48 -14.53
N TRP A 108 7.38 9.47 -13.84
CA TRP A 108 8.01 9.70 -12.53
C TRP A 108 9.16 10.69 -12.60
N ALA A 109 10.03 10.58 -13.62
CA ALA A 109 11.13 11.53 -13.80
C ALA A 109 10.66 12.98 -14.08
N GLN A 110 9.49 13.14 -14.69
CA GLN A 110 8.90 14.45 -14.99
C GLN A 110 8.16 15.08 -13.79
N ASN A 111 7.62 14.25 -12.90
CA ASN A 111 6.78 14.68 -11.77
C ASN A 111 7.47 14.54 -10.41
N ALA A 112 8.78 14.30 -10.36
CA ALA A 112 9.54 14.16 -9.11
C ALA A 112 9.75 15.48 -8.31
N TYR A 113 8.86 16.47 -8.44
CA TYR A 113 9.04 17.83 -7.89
C TYR A 113 7.82 18.36 -7.14
#